data_AF-A0A971T6T2-F1
#
_entry.id   AF-A0A971T6T2-F1
#
_cell.length_a   1.000
_cell.length_b   1.000
_cell.length_c   1.000
_cell.angle_alpha   90.00
_cell.angle_beta   90.00
_cell.angle_gamma   90.00
#
_symmetry.space_group_name_H-M   'P 1'
#
loop_
_entity.id
_entity.type
_entity.pdbx_description
1 polymer ?
#
loop_
_entity_poly.entity_id
_entity_poly.type
_entity_poly.pdbx_seq_one_letter_code
_entity_poly.pdbx_strand_id
1 'polypeptide(L)'
;MGNAQYTTLGAAETEKSVTLGLGHNYIPVGTVTLQRDGNNLLVTFLTIPPYVMSQVHLYVSNVAPTDSNPGGFPYQHTVTDPADYFTTYTFIIDVSAFAGQTIYVAAHAHIFLQV
;
A
#
# COMPACT_ATOMS: atom_id res chain seq x y z
N MET A 1 6.54 14.63 13.50
CA MET A 1 5.26 13.97 13.79
C MET A 1 4.57 13.68 12.45
N GLY A 2 5.12 12.73 11.67
CA GLY A 2 4.55 12.34 10.37
C GLY A 2 3.73 11.09 10.59
N ASN A 3 2.41 11.22 10.66
CA ASN A 3 1.51 10.08 10.81
C ASN A 3 1.50 9.34 9.46
N ALA A 4 2.30 8.29 9.28
CA ALA A 4 1.96 7.35 8.21
C ALA A 4 0.59 6.78 8.60
N GLN A 5 -0.41 7.03 7.76
CA GLN A 5 -1.69 6.39 7.93
C GLN A 5 -1.49 4.91 7.58
N TYR A 6 -1.39 4.08 8.62
CA TYR A 6 -1.51 2.64 8.47
C TYR A 6 -2.99 2.27 8.60
N THR A 7 -3.41 1.28 7.83
CA THR A 7 -4.71 0.64 7.94
C THR A 7 -4.56 -0.72 8.60
N THR A 8 -5.66 -1.26 9.10
CA THR A 8 -5.70 -2.61 9.65
C THR A 8 -6.71 -3.45 8.88
N LEU A 9 -6.35 -4.70 8.62
CA LEU A 9 -7.28 -5.72 8.17
C LEU A 9 -7.54 -6.66 9.35
N GLY A 10 -8.75 -6.60 9.89
CA GLY A 10 -9.18 -7.44 11.00
C GLY A 10 -9.09 -8.92 10.67
N ALA A 11 -9.01 -9.75 11.71
CA ALA A 11 -8.91 -11.20 11.56
C ALA A 11 -10.05 -11.83 10.74
N ALA A 12 -11.26 -11.27 10.85
CA ALA A 12 -12.45 -11.73 10.11
C ALA A 12 -12.68 -10.96 8.79
N GLU A 13 -11.93 -9.89 8.53
CA GLU A 13 -12.07 -9.12 7.29
C GLU A 13 -11.33 -9.83 6.15
N THR A 14 -12.01 -10.09 5.04
CA THR A 14 -11.40 -10.68 3.84
C THR A 14 -10.91 -9.63 2.86
N GLU A 15 -11.48 -8.43 2.90
CA GLU A 15 -11.10 -7.33 2.01
C GLU A 15 -11.27 -5.98 2.71
N LYS A 16 -10.41 -5.02 2.37
CA LYS A 16 -10.54 -3.62 2.77
C LYS A 16 -9.94 -2.71 1.72
N SER A 17 -10.62 -1.62 1.40
CA SER A 17 -10.09 -0.59 0.51
C SER A 17 -9.91 0.72 1.25
N VAL A 18 -8.79 1.40 0.98
CA VAL A 18 -8.47 2.72 1.51
C VAL A 18 -8.11 3.68 0.38
N THR A 19 -8.44 4.95 0.54
CA THR A 19 -8.10 5.98 -0.45
C THR A 19 -6.60 6.23 -0.44
N LEU A 20 -5.98 6.19 -1.62
CA LEU A 20 -4.60 6.64 -1.83
C LEU A 20 -4.59 8.16 -1.93
N GLY A 21 -4.10 8.82 -0.88
CA GLY A 21 -4.01 10.28 -0.79
C GLY A 21 -2.66 10.82 -1.27
N LEU A 22 -2.67 11.84 -2.13
CA LEU A 22 -1.47 12.57 -2.54
C LEU A 22 -1.22 13.75 -1.59
N GLY A 23 -0.01 13.80 -1.03
CA GLY A 23 0.50 14.93 -0.26
C GLY A 23 -0.24 15.19 1.05
N HIS A 24 0.03 16.35 1.65
CA HIS A 24 -0.55 16.74 2.94
C HIS A 24 -2.07 16.95 2.89
N ASN A 25 -2.60 17.35 1.71
CA ASN A 25 -4.01 17.67 1.52
C ASN A 25 -4.88 16.43 1.26
N TYR A 26 -4.30 15.22 1.29
CA TYR A 26 -5.01 13.95 1.08
C TYR A 26 -5.86 13.95 -0.20
N ILE A 27 -5.30 14.48 -1.30
CA ILE A 27 -6.01 14.53 -2.58
C ILE A 27 -6.25 13.08 -3.01
N PRO A 28 -7.50 12.64 -3.24
CA PRO A 28 -7.76 11.28 -3.67
C PRO A 28 -7.22 11.09 -5.08
N VAL A 29 -6.14 10.32 -5.19
CA VAL A 29 -5.45 10.04 -6.46
C VAL A 29 -5.52 8.55 -6.83
N GLY A 30 -6.17 7.75 -5.99
CA GLY A 30 -6.29 6.32 -6.19
C GLY A 30 -6.90 5.59 -5.00
N THR A 31 -6.74 4.27 -5.01
CA THR A 31 -7.15 3.36 -3.95
C THR A 31 -6.06 2.31 -3.70
N VAL A 32 -5.96 1.87 -2.46
CA VAL A 32 -5.21 0.67 -2.06
C VAL A 32 -6.22 -0.35 -1.56
N THR A 33 -6.26 -1.50 -2.21
CA THR A 33 -7.15 -2.61 -1.85
C THR A 33 -6.32 -3.73 -1.23
N LEU A 34 -6.72 -4.16 -0.05
CA LEU A 34 -6.17 -5.27 0.70
C LEU A 34 -7.15 -6.43 0.57
N GLN A 35 -6.71 -7.57 0.06
CA GLN A 35 -7.53 -8.76 -0.10
C GLN A 35 -6.79 -9.97 0.46
N ARG A 36 -7.41 -10.65 1.43
CA ARG A 36 -6.92 -11.91 1.98
C ARG A 36 -7.38 -13.05 1.08
N ASP A 37 -6.42 -13.77 0.50
CA ASP A 37 -6.63 -14.92 -0.36
C ASP A 37 -5.90 -16.14 0.23
N GLY A 38 -6.64 -16.92 1.03
CA GLY A 38 -6.10 -18.03 1.79
C GLY A 38 -4.97 -17.57 2.73
N ASN A 39 -3.75 -18.02 2.44
CA ASN A 39 -2.55 -17.68 3.21
C ASN A 39 -1.86 -16.40 2.72
N ASN A 40 -2.32 -15.80 1.63
CA ASN A 40 -1.71 -14.62 1.03
C ASN A 40 -2.56 -13.37 1.30
N LEU A 41 -1.87 -12.24 1.37
CA LEU A 41 -2.49 -10.91 1.32
C LEU A 41 -2.08 -10.25 0.01
N LEU A 42 -3.07 -9.99 -0.84
CA LEU A 42 -2.92 -9.21 -2.04
C LEU A 42 -3.13 -7.75 -1.67
N VAL A 43 -2.13 -6.90 -1.94
CA VAL A 43 -2.23 -5.47 -1.74
C VAL A 43 -2.07 -4.79 -3.09
N THR A 44 -3.18 -4.30 -3.63
CA THR A 44 -3.25 -3.68 -4.95
C THR A 44 -3.32 -2.16 -4.80
N PHE A 45 -2.31 -1.49 -5.36
CA PHE A 45 -2.30 -0.06 -5.57
C PHE A 45 -2.94 0.23 -6.93
N LEU A 46 -3.81 1.23 -6.97
CA LEU A 46 -4.45 1.70 -8.19
C LEU A 46 -4.53 3.22 -8.15
N THR A 47 -4.00 3.91 -9.15
CA THR A 47 -4.23 5.35 -9.34
C THR A 47 -5.35 5.59 -10.34
N ILE A 48 -6.03 6.73 -10.20
CA ILE A 48 -6.98 7.22 -11.20
C ILE A 48 -6.27 8.16 -12.18
N PRO A 49 -6.64 8.18 -13.47
CA PRO A 49 -6.07 9.14 -14.42
C PRO A 49 -6.29 10.61 -13.96
N PRO A 50 -5.32 11.51 -14.18
CA PRO A 50 -4.06 11.34 -14.91
C PRO A 50 -2.85 10.99 -14.00
N TYR A 51 -3.06 10.32 -12.86
CA TYR A 51 -1.99 10.02 -11.92
C TYR A 51 -1.29 8.70 -12.22
N VAL A 52 0.03 8.69 -12.09
CA VAL A 52 0.89 7.50 -12.26
C VAL A 52 1.86 7.37 -11.09
N MET A 53 2.38 6.16 -10.85
CA MET A 53 3.32 5.86 -9.78
C MET A 53 4.70 5.52 -10.34
N SER A 54 5.76 5.95 -9.64
CA SER A 54 7.12 5.50 -9.90
C SER A 54 7.66 4.58 -8.81
N GLN A 55 7.08 4.64 -7.62
CA GLN A 55 7.54 3.89 -6.47
C GLN A 55 6.36 3.57 -5.55
N VAL A 56 6.35 2.36 -5.00
CA VAL A 56 5.43 1.95 -3.95
C VAL A 56 6.22 1.24 -2.85
N HIS A 57 5.88 1.54 -1.61
CA HIS A 57 6.41 0.93 -0.40
C HIS A 57 5.25 0.33 0.39
N LEU A 58 5.46 -0.86 0.90
CA LEU A 58 4.46 -1.62 1.62
C LEU A 58 5.05 -2.27 2.86
N TYR A 59 4.41 -2.02 4.00
CA TYR A 59 4.63 -2.74 5.24
C TYR A 59 3.42 -3.63 5.52
N VAL A 60 3.66 -4.90 5.84
CA VAL A 60 2.64 -5.87 6.24
C VAL A 60 3.17 -6.66 7.43
N SER A 61 2.48 -6.61 8.57
CA SER A 61 2.86 -7.33 9.79
C SER A 61 1.67 -7.49 10.73
N ASN A 62 1.73 -8.41 11.69
CA ASN A 62 0.79 -8.45 12.83
C ASN A 62 1.16 -7.49 13.97
N VAL A 63 2.29 -6.78 13.84
CA VAL A 63 2.73 -5.76 14.79
C VAL A 63 2.54 -4.37 14.17
N ALA A 64 1.95 -3.46 14.94
CA ALA A 64 1.81 -2.07 14.54
C ALA A 64 3.19 -1.47 14.22
N PRO A 65 3.33 -0.75 13.10
CA PRO A 65 4.61 -0.15 12.73
C PRO A 65 5.05 0.84 13.81
N THR A 66 6.23 0.63 14.39
CA THR A 66 6.80 1.52 15.42
C THR A 66 7.30 2.84 14.84
N ASP A 67 7.67 2.82 13.56
CA ASP A 67 8.07 3.99 12.79
C ASP A 67 7.35 4.06 11.46
N SER A 68 7.00 5.30 11.09
CA SER A 68 6.28 5.65 9.86
C SER A 68 7.21 5.92 8.67
N ASN A 69 8.47 5.43 8.72
CA ASN A 69 9.46 5.71 7.68
C ASN A 69 9.28 4.76 6.47
N PRO A 70 8.81 5.25 5.30
CA PRO A 70 8.51 4.40 4.15
C PRO A 70 9.75 3.69 3.61
N GLY A 71 10.93 4.32 3.71
CA GLY A 71 12.19 3.73 3.26
C GLY A 71 12.68 2.54 4.10
N GLY A 72 12.04 2.26 5.24
CA GLY A 72 12.31 1.07 6.06
C GLY A 72 11.34 -0.08 5.80
N PHE A 73 10.42 0.06 4.84
CA PHE A 73 9.42 -0.96 4.59
C PHE A 73 10.03 -2.17 3.87
N PRO A 74 9.69 -3.40 4.29
CA PRO A 74 10.31 -4.61 3.74
C PRO A 74 9.96 -4.86 2.28
N TYR A 75 8.78 -4.39 1.83
CA TYR A 75 8.32 -4.57 0.46
C TYR A 75 8.36 -3.24 -0.28
N GLN A 76 9.01 -3.23 -1.43
CA GLN A 76 9.09 -2.05 -2.28
C GLN A 76 9.14 -2.43 -3.75
N HIS A 77 8.60 -1.56 -4.59
CA HIS A 77 8.75 -1.60 -6.03
C HIS A 77 9.07 -0.19 -6.51
N THR A 78 10.05 -0.04 -7.41
CA THR A 78 10.52 1.27 -7.87
C THR A 78 10.95 1.16 -9.32
N VAL A 79 10.51 2.12 -10.12
CA VAL A 79 10.93 2.37 -11.49
C VAL A 79 11.56 3.76 -11.56
N THR A 80 12.61 3.90 -12.35
CA THR A 80 13.34 5.17 -12.52
C THR A 80 13.08 5.81 -13.87
N ASP A 81 12.65 5.05 -14.87
CA ASP A 81 12.29 5.56 -16.19
C ASP A 81 10.82 6.01 -16.19
N PRO A 82 10.52 7.27 -16.58
CA PRO A 82 9.14 7.74 -16.78
C PRO A 82 8.30 6.89 -17.73
N ALA A 83 8.91 6.19 -18.68
CA ALA A 83 8.21 5.28 -19.59
C ALA A 83 7.65 4.03 -18.89
N ASP A 84 8.24 3.66 -17.75
CA ASP A 84 7.84 2.48 -16.95
C ASP A 84 6.91 2.85 -15.79
N TYR A 85 6.49 4.12 -15.69
CA TYR A 85 5.52 4.54 -14.69
C TYR A 85 4.21 3.76 -14.84
N PHE A 86 3.65 3.35 -13.70
CA PHE A 86 2.55 2.42 -13.65
C PHE A 86 1.35 3.02 -12.91
N THR A 87 0.14 2.65 -13.31
CA THR A 87 -1.09 3.05 -12.63
C THR A 87 -1.59 1.98 -11.67
N THR A 88 -1.06 0.77 -11.75
CA THR A 88 -1.44 -0.31 -10.85
C THR A 88 -0.25 -1.20 -10.52
N TYR A 89 -0.21 -1.69 -9.28
CA TYR A 89 0.77 -2.66 -8.83
C TYR A 89 0.20 -3.50 -7.68
N THR A 90 0.38 -4.81 -7.74
CA THR A 90 -0.10 -5.73 -6.69
C THR A 90 1.07 -6.44 -6.03
N PHE A 91 1.19 -6.30 -4.71
CA PHE A 91 2.04 -7.15 -3.90
C PHE A 91 1.27 -8.39 -3.47
N ILE A 92 1.95 -9.54 -3.48
CA ILE A 92 1.43 -10.80 -2.95
C ILE A 92 2.33 -11.19 -1.78
N ILE A 93 1.81 -11.09 -0.55
CA ILE A 93 2.57 -11.32 0.68
C ILE A 93 2.05 -12.57 1.36
N ASP A 94 2.93 -13.52 1.70
CA ASP A 94 2.56 -14.65 2.56
C ASP A 94 2.32 -14.15 3.99
N VAL A 95 1.08 -14.32 4.46
CA VAL A 95 0.62 -13.94 5.80
C VAL A 95 0.16 -15.17 6.59
N SER A 96 0.57 -16.37 6.22
CA SER A 96 0.26 -17.64 6.92
C SER A 96 0.66 -17.57 8.40
N ALA A 97 1.80 -16.94 8.71
CA ALA A 97 2.26 -16.69 10.08
C ALA A 97 1.32 -15.79 10.90
N PHE A 98 0.44 -15.04 10.24
CA PHE A 98 -0.52 -14.11 10.82
C PHE A 98 -1.97 -14.57 10.61
N ALA A 99 -2.19 -15.84 10.25
CA ALA A 99 -3.51 -16.39 10.03
C ALA A 99 -4.41 -16.20 11.26
N GLY A 100 -5.61 -15.66 11.05
CA GLY A 100 -6.57 -15.36 12.12
C GLY A 100 -6.17 -14.19 13.03
N GLN A 101 -5.14 -13.43 12.68
CA GLN A 101 -4.75 -12.21 13.42
C GLN A 101 -5.10 -10.94 12.63
N THR A 102 -5.14 -9.83 13.34
CA THR A 102 -5.22 -8.50 12.73
C THR A 102 -3.89 -8.17 12.05
N ILE A 103 -3.96 -7.78 10.79
CA ILE A 103 -2.78 -7.40 10.00
C ILE A 103 -2.74 -5.87 9.92
N TYR A 104 -1.60 -5.30 10.27
CA TYR A 104 -1.27 -3.89 10.09
C TYR A 104 -0.60 -3.71 8.75
N VAL A 105 -1.14 -2.78 7.96
CA VAL A 105 -0.65 -2.48 6.63
C VAL A 105 -0.39 -0.99 6.50
N ALA A 106 0.83 -0.62 6.13
CA ALA A 106 1.16 0.75 5.75
C ALA A 106 1.55 0.76 4.28
N ALA A 107 0.90 1.62 3.51
CA ALA A 107 1.06 1.74 2.08
C ALA A 107 1.51 3.17 1.76
N HIS A 108 2.59 3.30 1.00
CA HIS A 108 3.10 4.58 0.54
C HIS A 108 3.40 4.49 -0.95
N ALA A 109 3.08 5.54 -1.70
CA ALA A 109 3.32 5.59 -3.13
C ALA A 109 3.87 6.96 -3.51
N HIS A 110 4.85 6.97 -4.42
CA HIS A 110 5.35 8.17 -5.06
C HIS A 110 4.61 8.36 -6.38
N ILE A 111 3.84 9.44 -6.48
CA ILE A 111 2.85 9.65 -7.53
C ILE A 111 3.18 10.94 -8.29
N PHE A 112 3.02 10.89 -9.60
CA PHE A 112 3.19 12.00 -10.53
C PHE A 112 1.89 12.29 -11.28
N LEU A 113 1.76 13.52 -11.73
CA LEU A 113 0.76 13.90 -12.73
C LEU A 113 1.33 13.59 -14.12
N GLN A 114 0.64 12.76 -14.90
CA GLN A 114 0.95 12.53 -16.31
C GLN A 114 0.48 13.77 -17.09
N VAL A 115 1.44 14.61 -17.50
CA VAL A 115 1.24 15.86 -18.26
C VAL A 115 1.54 15.68 -19.74
#